data_AF-A0A7S1S6A9-F1
#
_entry.id   AF-A0A7S1S6A9-F1
#
_cell.length_a   1.000
_cell.length_b   1.000
_cell.length_c   1.000
_cell.angle_alpha   90.00
_cell.angle_beta   90.00
_cell.angle_gamma   90.00
#
_symmetry.space_group_name_H-M   'P 1'
#
loop_
_entity.id
_entity.type
_entity.pdbx_description
1 polymer ?
#
loop_
_entity_poly.entity_id
_entity_poly.type
_entity_poly.pdbx_seq_one_letter_code
_entity_poly.pdbx_strand_id
1 'polypeptide(L)'
;TQLPYGYYTLPYCRPPAVEDSVENLGEILAGDLIENSPYEIKMLKNSSCKVLCKQSLTQEHKEKYRSMIDDEYLVNWMVDNLPAATRYVRRSDGGEFMYMNGFPVGIERGGHYYVHNHVK
;
A
#
# COMPACT_ATOMS: atom_id res chain seq x y z
N THR A 1 -18.35 -9.27 4.32
CA THR A 1 -17.01 -9.89 4.26
C THR A 1 -16.17 -9.05 3.32
N GLN A 2 -15.14 -8.36 3.82
CA GLN A 2 -14.23 -7.62 2.94
C GLN A 2 -13.40 -8.63 2.15
N LEU A 3 -13.43 -8.54 0.82
CA LEU A 3 -12.65 -9.39 -0.07
C LEU A 3 -11.28 -8.73 -0.30
N PRO A 4 -10.19 -9.50 -0.38
CA PRO A 4 -8.89 -8.95 -0.76
C PRO A 4 -8.95 -8.45 -2.20
N TYR A 5 -8.39 -7.26 -2.44
CA TYR A 5 -8.21 -6.70 -3.77
C TYR A 5 -6.72 -6.68 -4.12
N GLY A 6 -6.40 -7.00 -5.38
CA GLY A 6 -5.03 -6.85 -5.87
C GLY A 6 -4.57 -5.40 -5.79
N TYR A 7 -3.27 -5.18 -5.60
CA TYR A 7 -2.69 -3.86 -5.37
C TYR A 7 -3.02 -2.91 -6.52
N TYR A 8 -2.92 -3.40 -7.76
CA TYR A 8 -3.21 -2.61 -8.97
C TYR A 8 -4.69 -2.43 -9.29
N THR A 9 -5.60 -2.88 -8.42
CA THR A 9 -7.03 -2.55 -8.49
C THR A 9 -7.23 -1.03 -8.36
N LEU A 10 -6.40 -0.38 -7.55
CA LEU A 10 -6.27 1.07 -7.50
C LEU A 10 -5.25 1.55 -8.54
N PRO A 11 -5.40 2.78 -9.07
CA PRO A 11 -4.50 3.32 -10.08
C PRO A 11 -3.19 3.81 -9.43
N TYR A 12 -2.40 2.86 -8.95
CA TYR A 12 -1.02 3.06 -8.51
C TYR A 12 -0.04 2.99 -9.68
N CYS A 13 1.22 3.34 -9.44
CA CYS A 13 2.29 3.19 -10.43
C CYS A 13 2.49 1.72 -10.79
N ARG A 14 2.27 1.37 -12.06
CA ARG A 14 2.46 0.01 -12.58
C ARG A 14 3.84 -0.15 -13.21
N PRO A 15 4.51 -1.31 -13.03
CA PRO A 15 5.67 -1.68 -13.81
C PRO A 15 5.28 -1.97 -15.27
N PRO A 16 6.24 -2.14 -16.20
CA PRO A 16 5.96 -2.49 -17.59
C PRO A 16 5.18 -3.79 -17.75
N ALA A 17 5.44 -4.77 -16.87
CA ALA A 17 4.70 -6.02 -16.76
C ALA A 17 4.44 -6.30 -15.28
N VAL A 18 3.18 -6.60 -14.95
CA VAL A 18 2.78 -7.07 -13.62
C VAL A 18 2.99 -8.58 -13.61
N GLU A 19 3.79 -9.04 -12.68
CA GLU A 19 4.15 -10.44 -12.49
C GLU A 19 3.75 -10.87 -11.09
N ASP A 20 3.04 -11.99 -11.02
CA ASP A 20 2.67 -12.61 -9.76
C ASP A 20 3.86 -13.45 -9.28
N SER A 21 4.35 -13.11 -8.09
CA SER A 21 5.39 -13.88 -7.41
C SER A 21 4.71 -14.89 -6.50
N VAL A 22 5.12 -16.14 -6.60
CA VAL A 22 4.63 -17.21 -5.73
C VAL A 22 5.85 -17.89 -5.15
N GLU A 23 6.05 -17.74 -3.83
CA GLU A 23 7.24 -18.26 -3.17
C GLU A 23 7.03 -19.72 -2.75
N ASN A 24 5.80 -20.10 -2.35
CA ASN A 24 5.52 -21.46 -1.89
C ASN A 24 4.11 -21.99 -2.25
N LEU A 25 3.96 -23.32 -2.17
CA LEU A 25 2.69 -24.00 -2.45
C LEU A 25 1.58 -23.63 -1.46
N GLY A 26 1.93 -23.26 -0.23
CA GLY A 26 0.98 -22.82 0.79
C GLY A 26 0.29 -21.51 0.42
N GLU A 27 1.03 -20.55 -0.13
CA GLU A 27 0.52 -19.26 -0.64
C GLU A 27 -0.49 -19.47 -1.77
N ILE A 28 -0.22 -20.41 -2.68
CA ILE A 28 -1.17 -20.76 -3.76
C ILE A 28 -2.49 -21.25 -3.16
N LEU A 29 -2.43 -22.13 -2.17
CA LEU A 29 -3.62 -22.70 -1.54
C LEU A 29 -4.35 -21.69 -0.65
N ALA A 30 -3.62 -20.74 -0.05
CA ALA A 30 -4.19 -19.62 0.68
C ALA A 30 -4.81 -18.56 -0.24
N GLY A 31 -4.41 -18.54 -1.51
CA GLY A 31 -4.83 -17.55 -2.50
C GLY A 31 -4.11 -16.22 -2.35
N ASP A 32 -2.88 -16.24 -1.82
CA ASP A 32 -2.06 -15.03 -1.71
C ASP A 32 -1.66 -14.55 -3.11
N LEU A 33 -1.92 -13.26 -3.37
CA LEU A 33 -1.57 -12.60 -4.62
C LEU A 33 -0.46 -11.58 -4.34
N ILE A 34 0.78 -11.96 -4.62
CA ILE A 34 1.95 -11.08 -4.45
C ILE A 34 2.32 -10.53 -5.83
N GLU A 35 2.06 -9.25 -6.07
CA GLU A 35 2.37 -8.57 -7.33
C GLU A 35 3.69 -7.80 -7.21
N ASN A 36 4.55 -7.88 -8.24
CA ASN A 36 5.78 -7.08 -8.29
C ASN A 36 5.48 -5.56 -8.29
N SER A 37 6.38 -4.75 -7.74
CA SER A 37 6.25 -3.29 -7.69
C SER A 37 7.37 -2.58 -8.44
N PRO A 38 7.15 -1.33 -8.94
CA PRO A 38 8.22 -0.55 -9.57
C PRO A 38 9.13 0.15 -8.54
N TYR A 39 8.93 -0.08 -7.24
CA TYR A 39 9.79 0.47 -6.19
C TYR A 39 11.12 -0.30 -6.14
N GLU A 40 12.23 0.43 -6.28
CA GLU A 40 13.57 -0.12 -6.13
C GLU A 40 14.15 0.25 -4.76
N ILE A 41 13.98 -0.64 -3.79
CA ILE A 41 14.52 -0.46 -2.43
C ILE A 41 15.88 -1.15 -2.36
N LYS A 42 16.92 -0.42 -1.94
CA LYS A 42 18.27 -0.95 -1.74
C LYS A 42 18.70 -0.71 -0.30
N MET A 43 18.90 -1.81 0.44
CA MET A 43 19.36 -1.75 1.83
C MET A 43 20.71 -1.06 1.92
N LEU A 44 20.94 -0.32 3.01
CA LEU A 44 22.16 0.48 3.27
C LEU A 44 22.42 1.62 2.26
N LYS A 45 21.46 1.91 1.37
CA LYS A 45 21.57 3.02 0.41
C LYS A 45 20.44 4.03 0.61
N ASN A 46 20.77 5.19 1.17
CA ASN A 46 19.80 6.26 1.36
C ASN A 46 19.38 6.86 0.00
N SER A 47 18.08 6.84 -0.26
CA SER A 47 17.46 7.57 -1.37
C SER A 47 16.33 8.42 -0.80
N SER A 48 16.24 9.67 -1.21
CA SER A 48 15.18 10.58 -0.79
C SER A 48 14.52 11.20 -2.02
N CYS A 49 13.22 11.48 -1.90
CA CYS A 49 12.45 12.22 -2.90
C CYS A 49 12.53 11.68 -4.34
N LYS A 50 12.60 10.35 -4.52
CA LYS A 50 12.51 9.73 -5.85
C LYS A 50 11.04 9.67 -6.27
N VAL A 51 10.71 10.35 -7.37
CA VAL A 51 9.38 10.26 -7.97
C VAL A 51 9.29 8.94 -8.72
N LEU A 52 8.32 8.10 -8.35
CA LEU A 52 8.09 6.81 -8.98
C LEU A 52 7.39 6.96 -10.34
N CYS A 53 6.26 7.65 -10.36
CA CYS A 53 5.54 7.99 -11.58
C CYS A 53 4.67 9.23 -11.37
N LYS A 54 4.12 9.78 -12.46
CA LYS A 54 3.07 10.80 -12.42
C LYS A 54 1.84 10.24 -13.10
N GLN A 55 0.68 10.36 -12.45
CA GLN A 55 -0.60 9.91 -13.01
C GLN A 55 -1.66 10.97 -12.80
N SER A 56 -2.55 11.08 -13.77
CA SER A 56 -3.76 11.88 -13.69
C SER A 56 -4.92 11.00 -13.28
N LEU A 57 -5.64 11.39 -12.22
CA LEU A 57 -6.80 10.63 -11.74
C LEU A 57 -8.08 11.07 -12.46
N THR A 58 -8.77 10.11 -13.07
CA THR A 58 -10.12 10.29 -13.60
C THR A 58 -11.14 10.39 -12.45
N GLN A 59 -12.39 10.71 -12.77
CA GLN A 59 -13.46 10.75 -11.76
C GLN A 59 -13.70 9.35 -11.16
N GLU A 60 -13.74 8.31 -12.01
CA GLU A 60 -13.87 6.91 -11.59
C GLU A 60 -12.76 6.48 -10.64
N HIS A 61 -11.50 6.87 -10.92
CA HIS A 61 -10.37 6.60 -10.03
C HIS A 61 -10.57 7.19 -8.64
N LYS A 62 -11.07 8.43 -8.57
CA LYS A 62 -11.32 9.12 -7.29
C LYS A 62 -12.42 8.43 -6.49
N GLU A 63 -13.49 8.02 -7.16
CA GLU A 63 -14.58 7.27 -6.51
C GLU A 63 -14.11 5.94 -5.97
N LYS A 64 -13.24 5.24 -6.70
CA LYS A 64 -12.63 3.99 -6.24
C LYS A 64 -11.74 4.18 -5.02
N TYR A 65 -10.92 5.23 -4.99
CA TYR A 65 -10.14 5.57 -3.79
C TYR A 65 -11.05 5.89 -2.60
N ARG A 66 -12.14 6.65 -2.80
CA ARG A 66 -13.10 6.94 -1.72
C ARG A 66 -13.69 5.67 -1.14
N SER A 67 -14.23 4.80 -1.99
CA SER A 67 -14.78 3.50 -1.55
C SER A 67 -13.76 2.71 -0.74
N MET A 68 -12.52 2.58 -1.23
CA MET A 68 -11.48 1.83 -0.53
C MET A 68 -11.05 2.48 0.80
N ILE A 69 -11.10 3.81 0.90
CA ILE A 69 -10.82 4.53 2.14
C ILE A 69 -11.98 4.34 3.13
N ASP A 70 -13.22 4.44 2.68
CA ASP A 70 -14.42 4.23 3.51
C ASP A 70 -14.50 2.79 4.02
N ASP A 71 -14.06 1.82 3.22
CA ASP A 71 -13.97 0.40 3.59
C ASP A 71 -12.71 0.06 4.42
N GLU A 72 -11.90 1.07 4.77
CA GLU A 72 -10.69 0.95 5.60
C GLU A 72 -9.61 0.00 5.04
N TYR A 73 -9.48 -0.09 3.72
CA TYR A 73 -8.49 -0.97 3.10
C TYR A 73 -7.04 -0.59 3.46
N LEU A 74 -6.26 -1.62 3.78
CA LEU A 74 -4.83 -1.52 4.04
C LEU A 74 -4.04 -2.06 2.84
N VAL A 75 -2.99 -1.34 2.48
CA VAL A 75 -1.95 -1.78 1.55
C VAL A 75 -0.91 -2.57 2.33
N ASN A 76 -0.66 -3.82 1.92
CA ASN A 76 0.39 -4.65 2.48
C ASN A 76 1.57 -4.70 1.51
N TRP A 77 2.77 -4.46 2.02
CA TRP A 77 4.01 -4.55 1.26
C TRP A 77 4.86 -5.69 1.79
N MET A 78 5.56 -6.34 0.87
CA MET A 78 6.57 -7.35 1.17
C MET A 78 7.90 -6.87 0.59
N VAL A 79 8.95 -6.87 1.41
CA VAL A 79 10.30 -6.48 1.02
C VAL A 79 11.25 -7.56 1.52
N ASP A 80 11.95 -8.24 0.61
CA ASP A 80 12.86 -9.34 0.94
C ASP A 80 12.17 -10.43 1.79
N ASN A 81 10.96 -10.83 1.38
CA ASN A 81 10.11 -11.80 2.06
C ASN A 81 9.72 -11.45 3.51
N LEU A 82 9.83 -10.17 3.89
CA LEU A 82 9.36 -9.65 5.18
C LEU A 82 8.23 -8.64 4.98
N PRO A 83 7.18 -8.67 5.82
CA PRO A 83 6.12 -7.68 5.76
C PRO A 83 6.65 -6.30 6.17
N ALA A 84 6.31 -5.29 5.38
CA ALA A 84 6.58 -3.91 5.76
C ALA A 84 5.65 -3.50 6.92
N ALA A 85 6.22 -2.77 7.87
CA ALA A 85 5.50 -2.26 9.02
C ALA A 85 5.45 -0.73 9.02
N THR A 86 4.29 -0.19 9.32
CA THR A 86 4.08 1.25 9.51
C THR A 86 4.16 1.58 10.99
N ARG A 87 4.99 2.57 11.33
CA ARG A 87 5.07 3.10 12.68
C ARG A 87 3.90 4.05 12.94
N TYR A 88 3.02 3.69 13.85
CA TYR A 88 1.88 4.49 14.27
C TYR A 88 2.15 5.09 15.66
N VAL A 89 1.97 6.40 15.82
CA VAL A 89 2.17 7.09 17.11
C VAL A 89 0.81 7.42 17.69
N ARG A 90 0.49 6.84 18.86
CA ARG A 90 -0.76 7.14 19.55
C ARG A 90 -0.57 8.44 20.32
N ARG A 91 -1.19 9.52 19.85
CA ARG A 91 -1.06 10.87 20.45
C ARG A 91 -1.59 10.95 21.89
N SER A 92 -2.40 9.99 22.33
CA SER A 92 -3.02 9.98 23.66
C SER A 92 -2.12 9.43 24.78
N ASP A 93 -1.11 8.60 24.47
CA ASP A 93 -0.46 7.73 25.47
C ASP A 93 1.02 8.12 25.68
N GLY A 94 1.35 9.41 25.66
CA GLY A 94 2.71 9.88 25.99
C GLY A 94 3.77 9.68 24.90
N GLY A 95 3.38 9.33 23.67
CA GLY A 95 4.30 9.20 22.54
C GLY A 95 4.79 7.78 22.27
N GLU A 96 4.20 6.76 22.89
CA GLU A 96 4.43 5.37 22.50
C GLU A 96 4.03 5.15 21.03
N PHE A 97 4.86 4.37 20.34
CA PHE A 97 4.64 3.98 18.97
C PHE A 97 4.44 2.48 18.87
N MET A 98 3.52 2.08 18.00
CA MET A 98 3.26 0.69 17.65
C MET A 98 3.60 0.46 16.19
N TYR A 99 3.97 -0.77 15.84
CA TYR A 99 4.14 -1.20 14.47
C TYR A 99 2.88 -1.94 14.04
N MET A 100 2.31 -1.54 12.90
CA MET A 100 1.21 -2.25 12.27
C MET A 100 1.66 -2.76 10.90
N ASN A 101 1.13 -3.91 10.49
CA ASN A 101 1.33 -4.40 9.14
C ASN A 101 0.57 -3.52 8.15
N GLY A 102 1.25 -3.19 7.05
CA GLY A 102 0.67 -2.36 6.00
C GLY A 102 0.38 -0.93 6.42
N PHE A 103 -0.31 -0.19 5.55
CA PHE A 103 -0.75 1.18 5.79
C PHE A 103 -2.10 1.43 5.11
N PRO A 104 -2.95 2.31 5.63
CA PRO A 104 -4.24 2.61 5.01
C PRO A 104 -4.04 3.29 3.65
N VAL A 105 -4.88 2.95 2.68
CA VAL A 105 -4.94 3.59 1.35
C VAL A 105 -5.04 5.12 1.48
N GLY A 106 -5.76 5.59 2.49
CA GLY A 106 -5.94 7.00 2.78
C GLY A 106 -6.77 7.20 4.04
N ILE A 107 -7.19 8.44 4.27
CA ILE A 107 -8.05 8.82 5.40
C ILE A 107 -9.16 9.77 4.94
N GLU A 108 -10.33 9.64 5.54
CA GLU A 108 -11.36 10.66 5.54
C GLU A 108 -11.15 11.60 6.74
N ARG A 109 -11.23 12.90 6.50
CA ARG A 109 -11.20 13.90 7.57
C ARG A 109 -12.01 15.13 7.18
N GLY A 110 -13.16 15.29 7.82
CA GLY A 110 -13.96 16.52 7.72
C GLY A 110 -14.61 16.72 6.36
N GLY A 111 -15.12 15.65 5.74
CA GLY A 111 -15.71 15.62 4.41
C GLY A 111 -14.69 15.54 3.27
N HIS A 112 -13.40 15.46 3.59
CA HIS A 112 -12.32 15.44 2.61
C HIS A 112 -11.54 14.13 2.69
N TYR A 113 -11.22 13.58 1.52
CA TYR A 113 -10.46 12.34 1.37
C TYR A 113 -9.01 12.66 1.02
N TYR A 114 -8.09 12.03 1.74
CA TYR A 114 -6.64 12.17 1.56
C TYR A 114 -6.04 10.81 1.25
N VAL A 115 -5.35 10.68 0.11
CA VAL A 115 -4.70 9.43 -0.30
C VAL A 115 -3.26 9.41 0.21
N HIS A 116 -2.81 8.28 0.73
CA HIS A 116 -1.42 8.05 1.09
C HIS A 116 -0.63 7.55 -0.13
N ASN A 117 0.08 8.46 -0.80
CA ASN A 117 0.86 8.18 -2.01
C ASN A 117 2.39 8.32 -1.82
N HIS A 118 2.83 8.61 -0.60
CA HIS A 118 4.25 8.77 -0.26
C HIS A 118 4.66 7.66 0.72
N VAL A 119 5.77 7.00 0.41
CA VAL A 119 6.38 5.98 1.27
C VAL A 119 7.72 6.49 1.78
N LYS A 120 8.00 6.22 3.06
CA LYS A 120 9.18 6.71 3.78
C LYS A 120 9.91 5.55 4.44
#